data_AF-A0A3S4JCZ2-F1
#
_entry.id   AF-A0A3S4JCZ2-F1
#
_cell.length_a   1.000
_cell.length_b   1.000
_cell.length_c   1.000
_cell.angle_alpha   90.00
_cell.angle_beta   90.00
_cell.angle_gamma   90.00
#
_symmetry.space_group_name_H-M   'P 1'
#
loop_
_entity.id
_entity.type
_entity.pdbx_description
1 polymer ?
#
loop_
_entity_poly.entity_id
_entity_poly.type
_entity_poly.pdbx_seq_one_letter_code
_entity_poly.pdbx_strand_id
1 'polypeptide(L)'
;MKKLLYFSAVISLAALPFASMAAQEMSDANLGQLRPVGTVTAKASNLDDLQAKLAEKAKEQGATGFVINSAGGDNHLYGTATIYK
;
A
#
# COMPACT_ATOMS: atom_id res chain seq x y z
N MET A 1 -11.93 -42.27 47.17
CA MET A 1 -12.34 -42.12 45.76
C MET A 1 -13.27 -40.91 45.59
N LYS A 2 -12.73 -39.73 45.24
CA LYS A 2 -13.46 -38.49 44.90
C LYS A 2 -12.63 -37.74 43.82
N LYS A 3 -12.88 -37.98 42.52
CA LYS A 3 -13.59 -37.16 41.50
C LYS A 3 -13.05 -35.73 41.35
N LEU A 4 -12.76 -35.33 40.09
CA LEU A 4 -12.75 -33.98 39.48
C LEU A 4 -11.74 -34.01 38.31
N LEU A 5 -12.03 -34.67 37.19
CA LEU A 5 -12.69 -34.09 35.99
C LEU A 5 -12.03 -32.78 35.49
N TYR A 6 -10.87 -32.97 34.86
CA TYR A 6 -10.42 -32.43 33.56
C TYR A 6 -11.38 -31.54 32.71
N PHE A 7 -10.75 -30.57 32.03
CA PHE A 7 -11.19 -29.76 30.86
C PHE A 7 -12.11 -28.57 31.21
N SER A 8 -11.96 -27.37 30.67
CA SER A 8 -11.36 -26.89 29.42
C SER A 8 -11.11 -25.39 29.60
N ALA A 9 -9.87 -24.93 29.43
CA ALA A 9 -9.58 -23.51 29.30
C ALA A 9 -10.09 -23.06 27.93
N VAL A 10 -11.17 -22.27 27.92
CA VAL A 10 -11.67 -21.56 26.73
C VAL A 10 -10.55 -20.65 26.26
N ILE A 11 -9.89 -21.03 25.17
CA ILE A 11 -8.93 -20.18 24.48
C ILE A 11 -9.75 -19.08 23.82
N SER A 12 -9.70 -17.89 24.43
CA SER A 12 -10.25 -16.66 23.87
C SER A 12 -9.72 -16.50 22.44
N LEU A 13 -10.65 -16.58 21.47
CA LEU A 13 -10.39 -16.33 20.06
C LEU A 13 -9.82 -14.91 19.94
N ALA A 14 -8.51 -14.79 19.75
CA ALA A 14 -7.85 -13.51 19.53
C ALA A 14 -8.42 -12.91 18.24
N ALA A 15 -9.25 -11.87 18.38
CA ALA A 15 -9.63 -11.02 17.27
C ALA A 15 -8.38 -10.30 16.78
N LEU A 16 -7.85 -10.72 15.64
CA LEU A 16 -6.79 -9.99 14.95
C LEU A 16 -7.35 -8.59 14.61
N PRO A 17 -6.70 -7.49 15.01
CA PRO A 17 -7.12 -6.19 14.53
C PRO A 17 -6.82 -6.16 13.03
N PHE A 18 -7.88 -6.09 12.22
CA PHE A 18 -7.75 -5.69 10.82
C PHE A 18 -7.25 -4.24 10.83
N ALA A 19 -5.93 -4.07 10.77
CA ALA A 19 -5.32 -2.77 10.57
C ALA A 19 -5.82 -2.25 9.23
N SER A 20 -6.67 -1.24 9.28
CA SER A 20 -7.08 -0.45 8.11
C SER A 20 -5.82 0.09 7.45
N MET A 21 -5.40 -0.53 6.34
CA MET A 21 -4.24 -0.07 5.59
C MET A 21 -4.67 1.14 4.77
N ALA A 22 -4.42 2.33 5.31
CA ALA A 22 -4.32 3.53 4.51
C ALA A 22 -3.05 3.42 3.66
N ALA A 23 -3.15 3.75 2.36
CA ALA A 23 -1.99 3.81 1.47
C ALA A 23 -1.02 4.88 1.98
N GLN A 24 -0.02 4.42 2.73
CA GLN A 24 1.02 5.26 3.30
C GLN A 24 2.15 5.38 2.29
N GLU A 25 2.70 6.57 2.13
CA GLU A 25 3.91 6.80 1.34
C GLU A 25 5.05 5.99 1.96
N MET A 26 5.43 4.88 1.30
CA MET A 26 6.37 3.91 1.84
C MET A 26 7.80 4.24 1.42
N SER A 27 8.66 4.50 2.41
CA SER A 27 10.11 4.53 2.22
C SER A 27 10.65 3.15 1.80
N ASP A 28 11.69 3.13 0.97
CA ASP A 28 12.33 1.96 0.33
C ASP A 28 12.48 0.70 1.19
N ALA A 29 12.62 0.84 2.51
CA ALA A 29 12.74 -0.28 3.45
C ALA A 29 11.52 -1.22 3.47
N ASN A 30 10.31 -0.75 3.12
CA ASN A 30 9.11 -1.59 3.07
C ASN A 30 8.89 -2.26 1.70
N LEU A 31 9.55 -1.76 0.65
CA LEU A 31 9.42 -2.28 -0.72
C LEU A 31 10.06 -3.66 -0.90
N GLY A 32 10.96 -4.09 0.00
CA GLY A 32 11.61 -5.39 -0.08
C GLY A 32 10.66 -6.59 0.08
N GLN A 33 9.48 -6.39 0.67
CA GLN A 33 8.43 -7.43 0.78
C GLN A 33 7.34 -7.29 -0.27
N LEU A 34 7.19 -6.11 -0.87
CA LEU A 34 6.14 -5.80 -1.83
C LEU A 34 6.67 -6.03 -3.25
N ARG A 35 5.93 -6.77 -4.07
CA ARG A 35 6.38 -7.02 -5.44
C ARG A 35 5.99 -5.83 -6.31
N PRO A 36 6.91 -5.30 -7.15
CA PRO A 36 6.51 -4.34 -8.16
C PRO A 36 5.54 -5.04 -9.11
N VAL A 37 4.33 -4.53 -9.21
CA VAL A 37 3.26 -5.12 -10.03
C VAL A 37 3.06 -4.38 -11.35
N GLY A 38 3.70 -3.22 -11.51
CA GLY A 38 3.70 -2.48 -12.76
C GLY A 38 4.22 -1.06 -12.59
N THR A 39 4.10 -0.29 -13.68
CA THR A 39 4.43 1.13 -13.70
C THR A 39 3.22 1.88 -14.24
N VAL A 40 2.82 2.94 -13.54
CA VAL A 40 1.77 3.85 -13.98
C VAL A 40 2.40 5.16 -14.45
N THR A 41 1.75 5.79 -15.42
CA THR A 41 2.16 7.10 -15.92
C THR A 41 1.02 8.09 -15.81
N ALA A 42 1.36 9.33 -15.52
CA ALA A 42 0.41 10.43 -15.43
C ALA A 42 0.95 11.68 -16.11
N LYS A 43 0.02 12.54 -16.49
CA LYS A 43 0.28 13.87 -17.02
C LYS A 43 -0.50 14.88 -16.19
N ALA A 44 0.16 15.97 -15.80
CA ALA A 44 -0.43 17.06 -15.04
C ALA A 44 0.20 18.40 -15.39
N SER A 45 -0.36 19.47 -14.84
CA SER A 45 0.16 20.84 -15.01
C SER A 45 1.02 21.30 -13.82
N ASN A 46 0.94 20.62 -12.67
CA ASN A 46 1.69 20.89 -11.46
C ASN A 46 2.06 19.57 -10.74
N LEU A 47 3.01 19.62 -9.80
CA LEU A 47 3.53 18.43 -9.12
C LEU A 47 2.47 17.75 -8.24
N ASP A 48 1.63 18.54 -7.57
CA ASP A 48 0.57 18.03 -6.70
C ASP A 48 -0.47 17.21 -7.49
N ASP A 49 -0.95 17.75 -8.61
CA ASP A 49 -1.88 17.06 -9.51
C ASP A 49 -1.22 15.82 -10.14
N LEU A 50 0.08 15.89 -10.43
CA LEU A 50 0.83 14.75 -10.96
C LEU A 50 0.82 13.62 -9.94
N GLN A 51 1.19 13.93 -8.70
CA GLN A 51 1.25 12.98 -7.60
C GLN A 51 -0.14 12.41 -7.29
N ALA A 52 -1.17 13.27 -7.25
CA ALA A 52 -2.56 12.84 -7.04
C ALA A 52 -3.02 11.88 -8.13
N LYS A 53 -2.73 12.17 -9.40
CA LYS A 53 -3.07 11.29 -10.54
C LYS A 53 -2.27 9.98 -10.52
N LEU A 54 -1.01 10.00 -10.13
CA LEU A 54 -0.20 8.79 -9.99
C LEU A 54 -0.71 7.92 -8.86
N ALA A 55 -1.05 8.52 -7.71
CA ALA A 55 -1.61 7.82 -6.56
C ALA A 55 -2.99 7.22 -6.87
N GLU A 56 -3.85 7.98 -7.56
CA GLU A 56 -5.15 7.51 -8.03
C GLU A 56 -5.00 6.30 -8.95
N LYS A 57 -4.16 6.40 -9.98
CA LYS A 57 -3.87 5.28 -10.89
C LYS A 57 -3.27 4.08 -10.15
N ALA A 58 -2.36 4.31 -9.21
CA ALA A 58 -1.79 3.24 -8.40
C ALA A 58 -2.88 2.51 -7.61
N LYS A 59 -3.79 3.25 -6.98
CA LYS A 59 -4.93 2.71 -6.24
C LYS A 59 -5.91 1.97 -7.14
N GLU A 60 -6.20 2.48 -8.34
CA GLU A 60 -7.04 1.81 -9.34
C GLU A 60 -6.44 0.46 -9.78
N GLN A 61 -5.12 0.39 -9.90
CA GLN A 61 -4.41 -0.86 -10.17
C GLN A 61 -4.36 -1.80 -8.94
N GLY A 62 -4.91 -1.36 -7.80
CA GLY A 62 -4.93 -2.09 -6.53
C GLY A 62 -3.60 -2.09 -5.80
N ALA A 63 -2.68 -1.18 -6.12
CA ALA A 63 -1.39 -1.08 -5.45
C ALA A 63 -1.57 -0.71 -3.97
N THR A 64 -0.76 -1.33 -3.12
CA THR A 64 -0.64 -1.02 -1.68
C THR A 64 0.36 0.09 -1.42
N GLY A 65 1.25 0.36 -2.40
CA GLY A 65 2.15 1.51 -2.41
C GLY A 65 2.62 1.89 -3.81
N PHE A 66 3.19 3.09 -3.94
CA PHE A 66 3.78 3.56 -5.18
C PHE A 66 5.03 4.40 -4.89
N VAL A 67 5.98 4.40 -5.83
CA VAL A 67 7.20 5.20 -5.80
C VAL A 67 7.31 5.96 -7.10
N ILE A 68 7.48 7.27 -7.02
CA ILE A 68 7.64 8.11 -8.20
C ILE A 68 9.08 7.97 -8.69
N ASN A 69 9.27 7.41 -9.90
CA ASN A 69 10.59 7.23 -10.51
C ASN A 69 11.08 8.50 -11.18
N SER A 70 10.16 9.26 -11.79
CA SER A 70 10.49 10.50 -12.50
C SER A 70 9.26 11.38 -12.58
N ALA A 71 9.44 12.68 -12.34
CA ALA A 71 8.41 13.71 -12.50
C ALA A 71 9.06 14.97 -13.09
N GLY A 72 8.62 15.39 -14.28
CA GLY A 72 9.20 16.57 -14.92
C GLY A 72 8.62 16.90 -16.30
N GLY A 73 8.92 18.11 -16.77
CA GLY A 73 8.57 18.62 -18.10
C GLY A 73 8.40 20.14 -18.10
N ASP A 74 8.72 20.79 -19.22
CA ASP A 74 8.70 22.26 -19.34
C ASP A 74 7.29 22.85 -19.28
N ASN A 75 6.43 22.46 -20.21
CA ASN A 75 5.11 23.08 -20.38
C ASN A 75 3.98 22.23 -19.77
N HIS A 76 4.24 20.93 -19.56
CA HIS A 76 3.37 19.97 -18.90
C HIS A 76 4.26 18.99 -18.16
N LEU A 77 3.85 18.58 -16.96
CA LEU A 77 4.57 17.60 -16.18
C LEU A 77 4.14 16.19 -16.58
N TYR A 78 5.14 15.33 -16.74
CA TYR A 78 4.98 13.91 -16.97
C TYR A 78 5.64 13.16 -15.83
N GLY A 79 4.92 12.16 -15.33
CA GLY A 79 5.27 11.40 -14.16
C GLY A 79 5.20 9.93 -14.45
N THR A 80 6.19 9.17 -13.98
CA THR A 80 6.13 7.71 -13.92
C THR A 80 6.29 7.28 -12.48
N ALA A 81 5.45 6.33 -12.06
CA ALA A 81 5.53 5.73 -10.73
C ALA A 81 5.47 4.22 -10.83
N THR A 82 6.40 3.55 -10.16
CA THR A 82 6.35 2.10 -9.96
C THR A 82 5.38 1.81 -8.84
N ILE A 83 4.50 0.84 -9.08
CA ILE A 83 3.45 0.46 -8.13
C ILE A 83 3.73 -0.92 -7.55
N TYR A 84 3.39 -1.08 -6.27
CA TYR A 84 3.72 -2.24 -5.47
C TYR A 84 2.44 -2.82 -4.85
N LYS A 85 2.35 -4.14 -4.76
CA LYS A 85 1.29 -4.83 -4.01
C LYS A 85 1.86 -5.64 -2.86
#